data_AF-A0A9E4PF90-F1
#
_entry.id   AF-A0A9E4PF90-F1
#
_cell.length_a   1.000
_cell.length_b   1.000
_cell.length_c   1.000
_cell.angle_alpha   90.00
_cell.angle_beta   90.00
_cell.angle_gamma   90.00
#
_symmetry.space_group_name_H-M   'P 1'
#
loop_
_entity.id
_entity.type
_entity.pdbx_description
1 polymer ?
#
loop_
_entity_poly.entity_id
_entity_poly.type
_entity_poly.pdbx_seq_one_letter_code
_entity_poly.pdbx_strand_id
1 'polypeptide(L)'
;MGRRGSWEFQKRERDRAEAKRLNPVWRGVGCLLTVGIGGLGFVFANWFLVQNAINHWIFLPAALINPSAGAFGSILARGNLVRIVVALMFLLFAFALVNFFYAIFFPAKPGEYDVRTPKRRRKPRR
;
A
#
# COMPACT_ATOMS: atom_id res chain seq x y z
N MET A 1 -35.77 -21.62 -6.35
CA MET A 1 -34.70 -21.70 -5.33
C MET A 1 -33.63 -22.64 -5.86
N GLY A 2 -32.51 -22.11 -6.36
CA GLY A 2 -31.42 -22.92 -6.91
C GLY A 2 -30.61 -23.56 -5.78
N ARG A 3 -30.41 -24.88 -5.83
CA ARG A 3 -29.69 -25.65 -4.82
C ARG A 3 -28.23 -25.15 -4.72
N ARG A 4 -27.88 -24.50 -3.61
CA ARG A 4 -26.50 -24.10 -3.23
C ARG A 4 -25.56 -25.30 -2.94
N GLY A 5 -25.89 -26.49 -3.41
CA GLY A 5 -25.19 -27.74 -3.10
C GLY A 5 -24.83 -28.60 -4.31
N SER A 6 -24.95 -28.07 -5.55
CA SER A 6 -24.45 -28.83 -6.70
C SER A 6 -22.92 -28.76 -6.75
N TRP A 7 -22.29 -29.89 -7.05
CA TRP A 7 -20.84 -30.00 -7.23
C TRP A 7 -20.29 -28.98 -8.25
N GLU A 8 -21.09 -28.62 -9.26
CA GLU A 8 -20.72 -27.59 -10.23
C GLU A 8 -20.59 -26.18 -9.63
N PHE A 9 -21.41 -25.84 -8.63
CA PHE A 9 -21.30 -24.58 -7.92
C PHE A 9 -19.99 -24.51 -7.13
N GLN A 10 -19.64 -25.59 -6.42
CA GLN A 10 -18.37 -25.67 -5.68
C GLN A 10 -17.16 -25.64 -6.61
N LYS A 11 -17.22 -26.30 -7.77
CA LYS A 11 -16.15 -26.26 -8.78
C LYS A 11 -15.94 -24.84 -9.31
N ARG A 12 -17.02 -24.12 -9.67
CA ARG A 12 -16.94 -22.71 -10.11
C ARG A 12 -16.41 -21.78 -9.01
N GLU A 13 -16.77 -21.99 -7.75
CA GLU A 13 -16.20 -21.21 -6.66
C GLU A 13 -14.72 -21.49 -6.43
N ARG A 14 -14.27 -22.75 -6.56
CA ARG A 14 -12.85 -23.11 -6.54
C ARG A 14 -12.07 -22.48 -7.68
N ASP A 15 -12.57 -22.58 -8.90
CA ASP A 15 -11.92 -22.01 -10.09
C ASP A 15 -11.84 -20.47 -9.98
N ARG A 16 -12.86 -19.82 -9.41
CA ARG A 16 -12.83 -18.37 -9.09
C ARG A 16 -11.83 -18.04 -7.99
N ALA A 17 -11.73 -18.87 -6.95
CA ALA A 17 -10.75 -18.68 -5.88
C ALA A 17 -9.31 -18.85 -6.41
N GLU A 18 -9.08 -19.82 -7.30
CA GLU A 18 -7.80 -20.03 -7.99
C GLU A 18 -7.48 -18.88 -8.95
N ALA A 19 -8.44 -18.39 -9.73
CA ALA A 19 -8.25 -17.23 -10.61
C ALA A 19 -7.97 -15.93 -9.84
N LYS A 20 -8.46 -15.81 -8.60
CA LYS A 20 -8.15 -14.69 -7.69
C LYS A 20 -6.79 -14.84 -6.98
N ARG A 21 -6.09 -15.98 -7.10
CA ARG A 21 -4.76 -16.12 -6.51
C ARG A 21 -3.79 -15.22 -7.27
N LEU A 22 -3.27 -14.23 -6.56
CA LEU A 22 -2.22 -13.36 -7.06
C LEU A 22 -1.03 -14.22 -7.50
N ASN A 23 -0.57 -14.05 -8.73
CA ASN A 23 0.57 -14.81 -9.25
C ASN A 23 1.81 -14.55 -8.37
N PRO A 24 2.49 -15.60 -7.86
CA PRO A 24 3.58 -15.48 -6.90
C PRO A 24 4.73 -14.57 -7.36
N VAL A 25 4.97 -14.45 -8.67
CA VAL A 25 5.98 -13.54 -9.23
C VAL A 25 5.70 -12.09 -8.86
N TRP A 26 4.43 -11.67 -8.92
CA TRP A 26 4.02 -10.30 -8.58
C TRP A 26 4.17 -9.98 -7.10
N ARG A 27 4.11 -10.98 -6.21
CA ARG A 27 4.43 -10.81 -4.78
C ARG A 27 5.92 -10.48 -4.58
N GLY A 28 6.80 -11.11 -5.37
CA GLY A 28 8.24 -10.84 -5.34
C GLY A 28 8.58 -9.44 -5.82
N VAL A 29 7.97 -8.98 -6.92
CA VAL A 29 8.15 -7.62 -7.45
C VAL A 29 7.76 -6.56 -6.41
N GLY A 30 6.62 -6.74 -5.73
CA GLY A 30 6.19 -5.83 -4.67
C GLY A 30 7.18 -5.76 -3.50
N CYS A 31 7.78 -6.90 -3.12
CA CYS A 31 8.78 -6.94 -2.06
C CYS A 31 10.06 -6.18 -2.45
N LEU A 32 10.61 -6.45 -3.64
CA LEU A 32 11.79 -5.76 -4.15
C LEU A 32 11.56 -4.25 -4.29
N LEU A 33 10.38 -3.86 -4.79
CA LEU A 33 10.01 -2.46 -4.95
C LEU A 33 9.89 -1.76 -3.58
N THR A 34 9.34 -2.43 -2.57
CA THR A 34 9.25 -1.88 -1.20
C THR A 34 10.65 -1.67 -0.60
N VAL A 35 11.55 -2.64 -0.76
CA VAL A 35 12.94 -2.51 -0.28
C VAL A 35 13.67 -1.39 -1.02
N GLY A 36 13.51 -1.31 -2.35
CA GLY A 36 14.09 -0.26 -3.18
C GLY A 36 13.61 1.14 -2.78
N ILE A 37 12.30 1.32 -2.59
CA ILE A 37 11.70 2.57 -2.11
C ILE A 37 12.22 2.91 -0.71
N GLY A 38 12.33 1.94 0.19
CA GLY A 38 12.87 2.15 1.53
C GLY A 38 14.32 2.65 1.50
N GLY A 39 15.17 2.05 0.66
CA GLY A 39 16.54 2.49 0.43
C GLY A 39 16.62 3.91 -0.12
N LEU A 40 15.81 4.21 -1.16
CA LEU A 40 15.71 5.57 -1.71
C LEU A 40 15.19 6.58 -0.68
N GLY A 41 14.23 6.20 0.15
CA GLY A 41 13.70 7.01 1.23
C GLY A 41 14.77 7.38 2.27
N PHE A 42 15.69 6.45 2.58
CA PHE A 42 16.81 6.74 3.47
C PHE A 42 17.81 7.75 2.86
N VAL A 43 18.14 7.59 1.57
CA VAL A 43 18.99 8.55 0.85
C VAL A 43 18.33 9.93 0.79
N PHE A 44 17.03 9.97 0.48
CA PHE A 44 16.23 11.19 0.48
C PHE A 44 16.22 11.85 1.85
N ALA A 45 16.04 11.09 2.93
CA ALA A 45 16.04 11.62 4.29
C ALA A 45 17.38 12.26 4.67
N ASN A 46 18.50 11.69 4.22
CA ASN A 46 19.81 12.31 4.40
C ASN A 46 19.94 13.63 3.64
N TRP A 47 19.52 13.66 2.37
CA TRP A 47 19.50 14.88 1.57
C TRP A 47 18.60 15.95 2.20
N PHE A 48 17.42 15.56 2.67
CA PHE A 48 16.47 16.44 3.34
C PHE A 48 17.08 17.10 4.58
N LEU A 49 17.79 16.35 5.42
CA LEU A 49 18.44 16.93 6.60
C LEU A 49 19.51 17.96 6.24
N VAL A 50 20.32 17.69 5.22
CA VAL A 50 21.34 18.64 4.74
C VAL A 50 20.69 19.91 4.21
N GLN A 51 19.65 19.78 3.37
CA GLN A 51 18.93 20.93 2.83
C GLN A 51 18.15 21.70 3.89
N ASN A 52 17.57 21.01 4.85
CA ASN A 52 16.85 21.65 5.95
C ASN A 52 17.79 22.41 6.89
N ALA A 53 19.04 21.97 7.04
CA ALA A 53 20.05 22.70 7.80
C ALA A 53 20.48 24.01 7.13
N ILE A 54 20.40 24.10 5.80
CA ILE A 54 20.76 25.30 5.02
C ILE A 54 19.55 26.24 4.89
N ASN A 55 18.39 25.69 4.51
CA ASN A 55 17.21 26.47 4.13
C ASN A 55 16.21 26.67 5.27
N HIS A 56 16.38 25.96 6.39
CA HIS A 56 15.51 26.04 7.57
C HIS A 56 14.01 25.84 7.27
N TRP A 57 13.66 24.89 6.38
CA TRP A 57 12.27 24.62 6.02
C TRP A 57 11.41 24.21 7.23
N ILE A 58 11.98 23.42 8.13
CA ILE A 58 11.32 22.92 9.34
C ILE A 58 12.28 23.11 10.53
N PHE A 59 11.77 23.69 11.62
CA PHE A 59 12.50 23.76 12.87
C PHE A 59 12.63 22.37 13.50
N LEU A 60 13.86 21.89 13.66
CA LEU A 60 14.19 20.62 14.30
C LEU A 60 14.88 20.92 15.65
N PRO A 61 14.21 20.74 16.80
CA PRO A 61 14.86 20.92 18.09
C PRO A 61 16.02 19.95 18.28
N ALA A 62 17.11 20.41 18.90
CA ALA A 62 18.33 19.63 19.10
C ALA A 62 18.11 18.31 19.83
N ALA A 63 17.09 18.25 20.71
CA ALA A 63 16.69 17.03 21.41
C ALA A 63 16.20 15.91 20.47
N LEU A 64 15.66 16.25 19.28
CA LEU A 64 15.27 15.24 18.27
C LEU A 64 16.46 14.77 17.44
N ILE A 65 17.47 15.62 17.27
CA ILE A 65 18.69 15.28 16.52
C ILE A 65 19.59 14.37 17.36
N ASN A 66 19.68 14.65 18.66
CA ASN A 66 20.47 13.88 19.61
C ASN A 66 19.61 13.55 20.85
N PRO A 67 18.74 12.52 20.77
CA PRO A 67 17.95 12.10 21.93
C PRO A 67 18.88 11.58 23.04
N SER A 68 18.84 12.21 24.21
CA SER A 68 19.78 11.98 25.31
C SER A 68 19.37 10.88 26.30
N ALA A 69 18.41 10.00 25.98
CA ALA A 69 17.86 9.06 26.97
C ALA A 69 17.66 7.63 26.42
N GLY A 70 18.38 6.67 27.00
CA GLY A 70 18.08 5.23 26.95
C GLY A 70 19.03 4.35 26.14
N ALA A 71 18.83 3.03 26.24
CA ALA A 71 19.65 1.99 25.61
C ALA A 71 19.77 2.11 24.07
N PHE A 72 18.82 2.80 23.42
CA PHE A 72 18.81 3.05 21.98
C PHE A 72 19.31 4.45 21.58
N GLY A 73 19.69 5.29 22.55
CA GLY A 73 20.14 6.66 22.30
C GLY A 73 21.37 6.73 21.40
N SER A 74 22.31 5.77 21.52
CA SER A 74 23.51 5.71 20.67
C SER A 74 23.21 5.38 19.21
N ILE A 75 22.20 4.54 18.95
CA ILE A 75 21.78 4.13 17.59
C ILE A 75 20.96 5.25 16.93
N LEU A 76 20.11 5.92 17.71
CA LEU A 76 19.19 6.96 17.25
C LEU A 76 19.82 8.37 17.22
N ALA A 77 20.99 8.56 17.81
CA ALA A 77 21.76 9.79 17.78
C ALA A 77 22.19 10.20 16.36
N ARG A 78 22.77 11.41 16.24
CA ARG A 78 23.27 11.98 14.98
C ARG A 78 22.19 12.16 13.91
N GLY A 79 20.95 12.41 14.33
CA GLY A 79 19.82 12.63 13.44
C GLY A 79 19.27 11.35 12.79
N ASN A 80 19.73 10.16 13.19
CA ASN A 80 19.24 8.89 12.63
C ASN A 80 17.74 8.69 12.90
N LEU A 81 17.23 9.13 14.05
CA LEU A 81 15.79 9.12 14.34
C LEU A 81 15.02 9.91 13.28
N VAL A 82 15.45 11.14 13.00
CA VAL A 82 14.80 11.99 12.00
C VAL A 82 14.91 11.37 10.61
N ARG A 83 16.06 10.76 10.27
CA ARG A 83 16.22 10.05 8.99
C ARG A 83 15.23 8.91 8.82
N ILE A 84 15.06 8.07 9.86
CA ILE A 84 14.13 6.94 9.83
C ILE A 84 12.69 7.44 9.69
N VAL A 85 12.30 8.47 10.45
CA VAL A 85 10.96 9.04 10.38
C VAL A 85 10.67 9.61 9.00
N VAL A 86 11.58 10.41 8.44
CA VAL A 86 11.42 10.99 7.09
C VAL A 86 11.41 9.90 6.02
N ALA A 87 12.28 8.89 6.12
CA ALA A 87 12.30 7.75 5.21
C ALA A 87 10.99 6.95 5.26
N LEU A 88 10.42 6.76 6.45
CA LEU A 88 9.14 6.07 6.64
C LEU A 88 7.98 6.89 6.06
N MET A 89 7.95 8.21 6.27
CA MET A 89 6.96 9.09 5.63
C MET A 89 7.07 9.05 4.11
N PHE A 90 8.29 9.11 3.57
CA PHE A 90 8.54 8.98 2.13
C PHE A 90 8.06 7.62 1.61
N LEU A 91 8.31 6.53 2.33
CA LEU A 91 7.86 5.19 1.95
C LEU A 91 6.33 5.09 1.90
N LEU A 92 5.63 5.63 2.91
CA LEU A 92 4.16 5.69 2.92
C LEU A 92 3.63 6.51 1.74
N PHE A 93 4.24 7.66 1.47
CA PHE A 93 3.85 8.53 0.37
C PHE A 93 4.10 7.88 -1.00
N ALA A 94 5.27 7.28 -1.20
CA ALA A 94 5.61 6.55 -2.42
C ALA A 94 4.68 5.34 -2.63
N PHE A 95 4.36 4.59 -1.56
CA PHE A 95 3.38 3.52 -1.62
C PHE A 95 1.99 4.03 -2.01
N ALA A 96 1.54 5.15 -1.44
CA ALA A 96 0.27 5.77 -1.81
C ALA A 96 0.25 6.19 -3.29
N LEU A 97 1.33 6.80 -3.79
CA LEU A 97 1.48 7.16 -5.20
C LEU A 97 1.43 5.94 -6.11
N VAL A 98 2.16 4.88 -5.79
CA VAL A 98 2.14 3.62 -6.58
C VAL A 98 0.72 3.06 -6.64
N ASN A 99 -0.01 3.03 -5.52
CA ASN A 99 -1.41 2.57 -5.50
C ASN A 99 -2.34 3.49 -6.31
N PHE A 100 -2.13 4.80 -6.23
CA PHE A 100 -2.90 5.78 -6.99
C PHE A 100 -2.72 5.58 -8.49
N PHE A 101 -1.48 5.48 -8.97
CA PHE A 101 -1.20 5.19 -10.38
C PHE A 101 -1.73 3.81 -10.78
N TYR A 102 -1.57 2.80 -9.93
CA TYR A 102 -2.12 1.47 -10.18
C TYR A 102 -3.64 1.52 -10.37
N ALA A 103 -4.37 2.27 -9.54
CA ALA A 103 -5.82 2.43 -9.66
C ALA A 103 -6.24 3.15 -10.95
N ILE A 104 -5.44 4.12 -11.42
CA ILE A 104 -5.68 4.81 -12.70
C ILE A 104 -5.50 3.86 -13.89
N PHE A 105 -4.41 3.08 -13.92
CA PHE A 105 -4.11 2.19 -15.03
C PHE A 105 -4.94 0.90 -15.01
N PHE A 106 -5.35 0.44 -13.83
CA PHE A 106 -6.12 -0.78 -13.61
C PHE A 106 -7.39 -0.49 -12.81
N PRO A 107 -8.37 0.23 -13.38
CA PRO A 107 -9.62 0.51 -12.71
C PRO A 107 -10.34 -0.79 -12.35
N ALA A 108 -10.98 -0.82 -11.18
CA ALA A 108 -11.73 -1.97 -10.71
C ALA A 108 -12.86 -2.29 -11.71
N LYS A 109 -12.80 -3.48 -12.32
CA LYS A 109 -13.85 -3.93 -13.23
C LYS A 109 -15.06 -4.40 -12.40
N PRO A 110 -16.28 -3.90 -12.67
CA PRO A 110 -17.48 -4.37 -12.00
C PRO A 110 -17.61 -5.88 -12.18
N GLY A 111 -17.88 -6.60 -11.10
CA GLY A 111 -17.97 -8.06 -11.12
C GLY A 111 -19.22 -8.57 -11.83
N GLU A 112 -19.27 -9.86 -12.16
CA GLU A 112 -20.45 -10.52 -12.77
C GLU A 112 -21.75 -10.35 -11.97
N TYR A 113 -21.67 -10.01 -10.68
CA TYR A 113 -22.83 -9.76 -9.80
C TYR A 113 -23.16 -8.28 -9.61
N ASP A 114 -22.39 -7.38 -10.22
CA ASP A 114 -22.56 -5.92 -10.11
C ASP A 114 -23.55 -5.38 -11.16
N VAL A 115 -24.08 -6.26 -12.02
CA VAL A 115 -25.20 -5.94 -12.90
C VAL A 115 -26.50 -5.86 -12.09
N ARG A 116 -27.22 -4.73 -12.22
CA ARG A 116 -28.59 -4.57 -11.70
C ARG A 116 -29.44 -5.77 -12.12
N THR A 117 -29.96 -6.51 -11.15
CA THR A 117 -30.87 -7.62 -11.42
C THR A 117 -32.03 -7.13 -12.30
N PRO A 118 -32.36 -7.82 -13.42
CA PRO A 118 -33.46 -7.42 -14.27
C PRO A 118 -34.74 -7.36 -13.43
N LYS A 119 -35.35 -6.17 -13.32
CA LYS A 119 -36.63 -6.01 -12.60
C LYS A 119 -37.65 -6.95 -13.23
N ARG A 120 -38.06 -7.98 -12.47
CA ARG A 120 -39.04 -8.98 -12.90
C ARG A 120 -40.32 -8.26 -13.31
N ARG A 121 -40.58 -8.18 -14.62
CA ARG A 121 -41.82 -7.61 -15.18
C ARG A 121 -42.98 -8.46 -14.65
N ARG A 122 -43.79 -7.91 -13.73
CA ARG A 122 -45.00 -8.59 -13.24
C ARG A 122 -45.93 -8.78 -14.43
N LYS A 123 -46.21 -10.03 -14.81
CA LYS A 123 -47.24 -10.36 -15.80
C LYS A 123 -48.59 -9.85 -15.25
N PRO A 124 -49.37 -9.07 -16.02
CA PRO A 124 -50.72 -8.70 -15.60
C PRO A 124 -51.58 -9.97 -15.54
N ARG A 125 -52.22 -10.21 -14.39
CA ARG A 125 -53.29 -11.21 -14.26
C ARG A 125 -54.49 -10.67 -15.03
N ARG A 126 -54.89 -11.37 -16.09
CA ARG A 126 -56.25 -11.32 -16.64
C ARG A 126 -57.04 -12.46 -16.00
#